data_AF-A0ABD1CA33-F1
#
_entry.id   AF-A0ABD1CA33-F1
#
_cell.length_a   1.000
_cell.length_b   1.000
_cell.length_c   1.000
_cell.angle_alpha   90.00
_cell.angle_beta   90.00
_cell.angle_gamma   90.00
#
_symmetry.space_group_name_H-M   'P 1'
#
loop_
_entity.id
_entity.type
_entity.pdbx_description
1 polymer ?
#
loop_
_entity_poly.entity_id
_entity_poly.type
_entity_poly.pdbx_seq_one_letter_code
_entity_poly.pdbx_strand_id
1 'polypeptide(L)'
;MLNLISFLRRRLRRPRKAVDEAVDNNGFSSAAAIHPNPEKAIRVATFNAAMFSMAPAVPDNTGLPLRSKSTVDLPKSILKPMNNTTAPDSRKLRFAKSRLRVSINLPDNEISRQLSFREDPQHSPLRPALSFSSTRTVLEVLRELDADVLALQDVKADEADHMRPLSDLAAALGMNYVFAESWAPEYGNAVLSKWPIKNSNVQRIFDDTDFRNVLKASIDVPGSGEVEFHCTHLDHLDENWRMKQVDAIIRSTTVPHILAGALNSLDESDYSPERWTDIVKYYEEMGKPIPKAQVMRFLKSKEYSDAKDFAGECESVVVVAKGQSVQGTCKYGTRVDYILASSDSPYRFVPGSYSVLSSKGTSDHHIVKVDVVKARSINIEEQPPIRQRQQRVTYNNSSLTKASWRTHYYKA
;
A
#
# COMPACT_ATOMS: atom_id res chain seq x y z
N MET A 1 79.32 2.51 -3.00
CA MET A 1 78.28 2.29 -4.03
C MET A 1 78.41 3.47 -4.99
N LEU A 2 79.10 3.37 -6.14
CA LEU A 2 78.92 2.52 -7.34
C LEU A 2 77.72 2.91 -8.22
N ASN A 3 78.03 3.14 -9.50
CA ASN A 3 77.20 3.73 -10.55
C ASN A 3 76.32 2.70 -11.28
N LEU A 4 75.24 3.17 -11.93
CA LEU A 4 74.89 3.04 -13.38
C LEU A 4 73.45 3.60 -13.58
N ILE A 5 73.04 4.34 -14.63
CA ILE A 5 73.40 4.44 -16.06
C ILE A 5 72.94 3.19 -16.84
N SER A 6 71.86 3.24 -17.63
CA SER A 6 71.81 3.82 -18.99
C SER A 6 70.34 4.08 -19.43
N PHE A 7 70.00 5.14 -20.18
CA PHE A 7 70.00 5.27 -21.67
C PHE A 7 69.20 4.17 -22.42
N LEU A 8 68.46 4.45 -23.52
CA LEU A 8 68.73 5.44 -24.57
C LEU A 8 67.44 5.95 -25.28
N ARG A 9 67.46 7.18 -25.82
CA ARG A 9 66.40 7.76 -26.68
C ARG A 9 66.53 7.29 -28.15
N ARG A 10 65.41 7.17 -28.87
CA ARG A 10 65.35 7.48 -30.33
C ARG A 10 64.04 8.19 -30.70
N ARG A 11 64.13 9.46 -31.13
CA ARG A 11 63.01 10.26 -31.66
C ARG A 11 63.50 11.35 -32.62
N LEU A 12 63.45 11.08 -33.93
CA LEU A 12 63.66 12.01 -35.05
C LEU A 12 62.63 11.62 -36.13
N ARG A 13 61.71 12.51 -36.57
CA ARG A 13 61.85 13.44 -37.73
C ARG A 13 62.08 12.67 -39.05
N ARG A 14 61.33 12.90 -40.15
CA ARG A 14 60.91 14.19 -40.78
C ARG A 14 59.57 14.05 -41.61
N PRO A 15 59.12 14.93 -42.56
CA PRO A 15 57.70 15.35 -42.62
C PRO A 15 57.02 15.30 -44.03
N ARG A 16 55.92 16.07 -44.20
CA ARG A 16 55.03 16.32 -45.39
C ARG A 16 53.73 15.49 -45.36
N LYS A 17 52.58 15.94 -45.90
CA LYS A 17 52.17 17.26 -46.48
C LYS A 17 50.65 17.43 -46.22
N ALA A 18 50.11 18.64 -46.39
CA ALA A 18 48.66 18.88 -46.39
C ALA A 18 48.02 18.57 -47.75
N VAL A 19 46.76 18.15 -47.74
CA VAL A 19 45.77 18.16 -48.82
C VAL A 19 44.41 18.46 -48.16
N ASP A 20 43.61 19.31 -48.76
CA ASP A 20 42.26 19.67 -48.32
C ASP A 20 41.24 18.63 -48.80
N GLU A 21 40.23 18.29 -47.98
CA GLU A 21 38.97 17.74 -48.46
C GLU A 21 37.79 18.48 -47.83
N ALA A 22 36.72 18.63 -48.61
CA ALA A 22 35.65 19.59 -48.38
C ALA A 22 34.48 19.02 -47.57
N VAL A 23 33.62 19.93 -47.11
CA VAL A 23 32.29 19.59 -46.60
C VAL A 23 31.47 18.98 -47.73
N ASP A 24 30.88 17.81 -47.49
CA ASP A 24 29.61 17.45 -48.12
C ASP A 24 28.63 16.99 -47.04
N ASN A 25 27.40 17.50 -47.10
CA ASN A 25 26.50 17.58 -45.95
C ASN A 25 25.15 16.94 -46.28
N ASN A 26 25.12 15.60 -46.25
CA ASN A 26 23.93 14.81 -46.56
C ASN A 26 23.37 14.13 -45.30
N GLY A 27 22.31 14.69 -44.75
CA GLY A 27 21.70 14.21 -43.51
C GLY A 27 20.75 13.03 -43.72
N PHE A 28 21.09 11.88 -43.14
CA PHE A 28 20.09 10.90 -42.72
C PHE A 28 19.90 11.01 -41.21
N SER A 29 18.92 11.80 -40.79
CA SER A 29 18.40 11.73 -39.43
C SER A 29 17.78 10.35 -39.24
N SER A 30 18.45 9.49 -38.46
CA SER A 30 17.91 8.18 -38.12
C SER A 30 16.65 8.41 -37.28
N ALA A 31 15.48 8.19 -37.90
CA ALA A 31 14.20 8.34 -37.24
C ALA A 31 14.20 7.45 -35.98
N ALA A 32 14.12 8.09 -34.81
CA ALA A 32 14.18 7.39 -33.54
C ALA A 32 13.08 6.31 -33.52
N ALA A 33 13.49 5.05 -33.38
CA ALA A 33 12.56 3.94 -33.33
C ALA A 33 11.58 4.19 -32.18
N ILE A 34 10.30 4.38 -32.52
CA ILE A 34 9.23 4.58 -31.54
C ILE A 34 9.00 3.22 -30.88
N HIS A 35 9.83 2.92 -29.87
CA HIS A 35 9.56 1.83 -28.95
C HIS A 35 8.18 2.07 -28.35
N PRO A 36 7.25 1.10 -28.42
CA PRO A 36 5.95 1.23 -27.78
C PRO A 36 6.19 1.40 -26.29
N ASN A 37 5.85 2.57 -25.76
CA ASN A 37 6.04 2.93 -24.36
C ASN A 37 5.52 1.78 -23.47
N PRO A 38 6.29 1.27 -22.50
CA PRO A 38 5.72 0.35 -21.51
C PRO A 38 4.48 1.00 -20.91
N GLU A 39 3.35 0.30 -20.93
CA GLU A 39 2.10 0.83 -20.40
C GLU A 39 2.32 1.22 -18.94
N LYS A 40 2.08 2.50 -18.62
CA LYS A 40 2.43 3.04 -17.31
C LYS A 40 1.71 2.23 -16.24
N ALA A 41 2.48 1.57 -15.38
CA ALA A 41 1.90 0.84 -14.26
C ALA A 41 1.10 1.81 -13.38
N ILE A 42 -0.08 1.36 -13.00
CA ILE A 42 -1.06 2.07 -12.18
C ILE A 42 -0.86 1.58 -10.76
N ARG A 43 -0.46 2.47 -9.84
CA ARG A 43 -0.31 2.09 -8.43
C ARG A 43 -1.66 2.09 -7.74
N VAL A 44 -2.11 0.92 -7.30
CA VAL A 44 -3.36 0.77 -6.52
C VAL A 44 -3.04 0.38 -5.09
N ALA A 45 -3.78 0.92 -4.13
CA ALA A 45 -3.63 0.57 -2.72
C ALA A 45 -4.97 0.55 -1.98
N THR A 46 -5.04 -0.20 -0.88
CA THR A 46 -6.14 -0.15 0.07
C THR A 46 -5.66 0.09 1.50
N PHE A 47 -6.48 0.78 2.29
CA PHE A 47 -6.17 1.12 3.67
C PHE A 47 -7.44 1.28 4.50
N ASN A 48 -7.58 0.48 5.56
CA ASN A 48 -8.58 0.76 6.58
C ASN A 48 -8.12 1.95 7.45
N ALA A 49 -8.92 3.02 7.43
CA ALA A 49 -8.75 4.30 8.09
C ALA A 49 -9.32 4.35 9.53
N ALA A 50 -9.59 3.19 10.13
CA ALA A 50 -10.03 3.08 11.52
C ALA A 50 -9.13 3.86 12.51
N MET A 51 -9.74 4.27 13.63
CA MET A 51 -9.10 5.01 14.74
C MET A 51 -8.58 6.42 14.39
N PHE A 52 -8.88 6.97 13.21
CA PHE A 52 -8.46 8.34 12.84
C PHE A 52 -9.04 9.43 13.76
N SER A 53 -8.14 10.23 14.33
CA SER A 53 -8.39 11.67 14.48
C SER A 53 -7.88 12.34 13.21
N MET A 54 -8.78 12.63 12.26
CA MET A 54 -8.44 13.43 11.08
C MET A 54 -8.34 14.91 11.47
N ALA A 55 -7.24 15.24 12.15
CA ALA A 55 -6.87 16.61 12.45
C ALA A 55 -6.72 17.42 11.14
N PRO A 56 -7.10 18.72 11.12
CA PRO A 56 -7.04 19.52 9.90
C PRO A 56 -5.65 19.50 9.25
N ALA A 57 -5.61 19.42 7.93
CA ALA A 57 -4.38 19.50 7.15
C ALA A 57 -3.85 20.94 7.13
N VAL A 58 -3.28 21.39 8.25
CA VAL A 58 -2.63 22.70 8.36
C VAL A 58 -1.40 22.70 7.44
N PRO A 59 -1.31 23.60 6.44
CA PRO A 59 -0.12 23.67 5.60
C PRO A 59 1.06 24.22 6.38
N ASP A 60 2.21 23.56 6.28
CA ASP A 60 3.49 24.12 6.71
C ASP A 60 3.74 25.44 5.97
N ASN A 61 3.75 26.55 6.71
CA ASN A 61 4.17 27.83 6.18
C ASN A 61 5.05 28.55 7.20
N THR A 62 6.06 29.26 6.70
CA THR A 62 7.21 29.68 7.52
C THR A 62 6.85 30.79 8.50
N GLY A 63 7.38 30.69 9.72
CA GLY A 63 6.88 31.48 10.84
C GLY A 63 7.41 32.91 10.94
N LEU A 64 6.61 33.79 11.55
CA LEU A 64 7.05 34.90 12.38
C LEU A 64 5.97 35.23 13.46
N PRO A 65 6.32 35.63 14.69
CA PRO A 65 5.33 35.78 15.77
C PRO A 65 5.04 37.25 16.16
N LEU A 66 3.75 37.64 16.23
CA LEU A 66 3.25 38.76 17.08
C LEU A 66 1.71 38.66 17.18
N ARG A 67 1.14 38.29 18.34
CA ARG A 67 0.77 39.12 19.50
C ARG A 67 -0.53 39.92 19.32
N SER A 68 -1.51 39.56 20.14
CA SER A 68 -2.86 40.14 20.29
C SER A 68 -2.94 41.66 20.50
N LYS A 69 -4.03 42.26 20.01
CA LYS A 69 -4.71 43.42 20.62
C LYS A 69 -6.23 43.19 20.67
N SER A 70 -6.90 43.89 21.59
CA SER A 70 -8.35 43.87 21.82
C SER A 70 -8.90 45.29 21.76
N THR A 71 -10.14 45.46 21.28
CA THR A 71 -11.15 46.45 21.74
C THR A 71 -12.48 46.13 21.00
N VAL A 72 -13.56 45.80 21.73
CA VAL A 72 -14.65 46.71 22.16
C VAL A 72 -15.47 47.29 21.00
N ASP A 73 -16.72 46.83 20.83
CA ASP A 73 -17.92 47.64 21.15
C ASP A 73 -19.23 46.82 21.17
N LEU A 74 -20.27 47.29 21.91
CA LEU A 74 -21.60 46.63 22.01
C LEU A 74 -22.70 47.56 22.62
N PRO A 75 -23.82 47.85 21.91
CA PRO A 75 -24.90 48.68 22.44
C PRO A 75 -26.15 47.91 22.95
N LYS A 76 -26.17 47.66 24.26
CA LYS A 76 -27.31 47.80 25.21
C LYS A 76 -28.74 47.38 24.79
N SER A 77 -29.25 46.32 25.44
CA SER A 77 -30.69 46.14 25.75
C SER A 77 -30.89 45.08 26.87
N ILE A 78 -31.91 45.07 27.74
CA ILE A 78 -32.53 46.14 28.56
C ILE A 78 -33.26 45.50 29.79
N LEU A 79 -33.91 46.30 30.66
CA LEU A 79 -34.67 45.95 31.89
C LEU A 79 -33.91 45.39 33.13
N LYS A 80 -34.38 45.85 34.30
CA LYS A 80 -34.05 45.57 35.72
C LYS A 80 -35.23 46.12 36.57
N PRO A 81 -35.29 46.01 37.93
CA PRO A 81 -34.35 45.45 38.92
C PRO A 81 -34.81 44.05 39.40
N MET A 82 -34.47 43.44 40.56
CA MET A 82 -33.71 43.80 41.78
C MET A 82 -32.92 42.53 42.26
N ASN A 83 -32.46 42.26 43.50
CA ASN A 83 -32.53 42.91 44.81
C ASN A 83 -31.24 42.66 45.66
N ASN A 84 -31.17 43.35 46.80
CA ASN A 84 -30.29 43.17 47.95
C ASN A 84 -30.60 41.84 48.71
N THR A 85 -29.77 41.23 49.58
CA THR A 85 -28.39 41.40 50.12
C THR A 85 -28.01 40.03 50.76
N THR A 86 -26.78 39.61 51.06
CA THR A 86 -25.64 40.23 51.80
C THR A 86 -24.29 39.56 51.46
N ALA A 87 -23.17 40.18 51.88
CA ALA A 87 -21.82 39.60 52.04
C ALA A 87 -21.36 39.85 53.51
N PRO A 88 -20.20 39.36 54.03
CA PRO A 88 -19.05 38.73 53.35
C PRO A 88 -18.46 37.48 54.07
N ASP A 89 -17.41 36.85 53.50
CA ASP A 89 -16.00 36.96 53.99
C ASP A 89 -15.06 36.07 53.15
N SER A 90 -13.77 36.14 53.42
CA SER A 90 -12.64 35.75 52.61
C SER A 90 -12.03 34.38 52.96
N ARG A 91 -11.57 33.67 51.92
CA ARG A 91 -10.33 32.89 52.01
C ARG A 91 -9.73 32.53 50.64
N LYS A 92 -8.41 32.38 50.63
CA LYS A 92 -7.57 32.10 49.45
C LYS A 92 -7.77 30.66 48.97
N LEU A 93 -7.91 30.44 47.67
CA LEU A 93 -7.66 29.14 47.03
C LEU A 93 -6.99 29.34 45.66
N ARG A 94 -6.27 28.32 45.19
CA ARG A 94 -5.26 28.42 44.11
C ARG A 94 -5.85 28.05 42.75
N PHE A 95 -5.26 28.57 41.68
CA PHE A 95 -5.59 28.18 40.29
C PHE A 95 -5.51 26.66 40.09
N ALA A 96 -6.65 26.00 39.96
CA ALA A 96 -6.74 24.62 39.53
C ALA A 96 -6.59 24.55 38.01
N LYS A 97 -5.55 23.86 37.51
CA LYS A 97 -5.41 23.60 36.07
C LYS A 97 -6.45 22.56 35.64
N SER A 98 -7.32 22.91 34.70
CA SER A 98 -8.27 22.00 34.07
C SER A 98 -7.54 20.91 33.28
N ARG A 99 -7.37 19.74 33.89
CA ARG A 99 -6.94 18.51 33.21
C ARG A 99 -8.16 17.66 32.90
N LEU A 100 -8.68 17.78 31.68
CA LEU A 100 -9.56 16.75 31.12
C LEU A 100 -8.75 15.45 31.05
N ARG A 101 -9.10 14.49 31.91
CA ARG A 101 -8.56 13.13 31.89
C ARG A 101 -9.60 12.24 31.23
N VAL A 102 -9.39 11.91 29.96
CA VAL A 102 -9.97 10.71 29.36
C VAL A 102 -8.93 9.61 29.53
N SER A 103 -9.16 8.71 30.49
CA SER A 103 -8.31 7.54 30.71
C SER A 103 -8.81 6.38 29.86
N ILE A 104 -8.06 6.02 28.82
CA ILE A 104 -8.25 4.75 28.14
C ILE A 104 -7.67 3.66 29.04
N ASN A 105 -8.52 2.83 29.63
CA ASN A 105 -8.09 1.61 30.29
C ASN A 105 -7.73 0.58 29.21
N LEU A 106 -6.44 0.45 28.90
CA LEU A 106 -5.90 -0.78 28.36
C LEU A 106 -5.46 -1.65 29.54
N PRO A 107 -5.75 -2.96 29.56
CA PRO A 107 -5.13 -3.86 30.52
C PRO A 107 -3.66 -4.05 30.18
N ASP A 108 -2.76 -3.56 31.02
CA ASP A 108 -1.33 -3.81 30.91
C ASP A 108 -1.05 -5.32 31.10
N ASN A 109 -0.79 -6.04 30.00
CA ASN A 109 -0.28 -7.42 30.05
C ASN A 109 0.63 -7.74 28.84
N GLU A 110 1.92 -7.52 29.07
CA GLU A 110 3.09 -8.21 28.51
C GLU A 110 2.93 -9.06 27.23
N ILE A 111 3.42 -8.54 26.09
CA ILE A 111 4.12 -9.37 25.09
C ILE A 111 5.55 -8.86 24.96
N SER A 112 6.38 -9.17 25.97
CA SER A 112 7.83 -8.89 25.98
C SER A 112 8.59 -9.84 26.92
N ARG A 113 8.31 -11.15 26.82
CA ARG A 113 9.03 -12.19 27.56
C ARG A 113 9.42 -13.38 26.68
N GLN A 114 10.59 -13.29 26.02
CA GLN A 114 11.65 -14.32 25.98
C GLN A 114 12.72 -14.06 24.89
N LEU A 115 13.69 -13.19 25.22
CA LEU A 115 15.06 -13.32 24.72
C LEU A 115 16.00 -13.25 25.93
N SER A 116 16.17 -14.39 26.61
CA SER A 116 16.97 -14.50 27.83
C SER A 116 18.42 -14.83 27.52
N PHE A 117 19.24 -13.81 27.31
CA PHE A 117 20.70 -13.90 27.50
C PHE A 117 21.09 -13.16 28.78
N ARG A 118 22.08 -13.70 29.50
CA ARG A 118 22.57 -13.15 30.78
C ARG A 118 23.52 -12.00 30.53
N GLU A 119 23.41 -10.93 31.32
CA GLU A 119 24.57 -10.21 31.86
C GLU A 119 24.19 -9.39 33.11
N ASP A 120 25.18 -8.75 33.73
CA ASP A 120 25.25 -8.52 35.19
C ASP A 120 24.60 -7.19 35.68
N PRO A 121 24.12 -7.07 36.94
CA PRO A 121 23.34 -5.92 37.37
C PRO A 121 24.17 -4.85 38.10
N GLN A 122 24.47 -3.73 37.44
CA GLN A 122 24.77 -2.45 38.11
C GLN A 122 24.62 -1.21 37.21
N HIS A 123 24.14 -0.12 37.81
CA HIS A 123 24.09 1.26 37.30
C HIS A 123 23.42 1.55 35.92
N SER A 124 22.15 1.97 35.95
CA SER A 124 21.72 3.25 35.33
C SER A 124 20.30 3.67 35.78
N PRO A 125 20.00 4.99 35.85
CA PRO A 125 18.71 5.49 36.34
C PRO A 125 17.58 5.42 35.30
N LEU A 126 16.36 5.35 35.81
CA LEU A 126 15.10 5.28 35.05
C LEU A 126 14.98 6.37 33.96
N ARG A 127 14.99 5.95 32.69
CA ARG A 127 14.39 6.72 31.60
C ARG A 127 12.94 6.26 31.42
N PRO A 128 11.93 7.16 31.49
CA PRO A 128 10.58 6.81 31.05
C PRO A 128 10.64 6.38 29.57
N ALA A 129 10.00 5.25 29.25
CA ALA A 129 9.85 4.85 27.85
C ALA A 129 9.08 5.93 27.10
N LEU A 130 9.65 6.42 25.99
CA LEU A 130 8.97 7.39 25.14
C LEU A 130 7.77 6.69 24.50
N SER A 131 6.57 7.11 24.89
CA SER A 131 5.35 6.85 24.13
C SER A 131 5.56 7.43 22.74
N PHE A 132 5.76 6.56 21.75
CA PHE A 132 5.75 6.93 20.33
C PHE A 132 4.32 7.20 19.88
N SER A 133 3.75 8.29 20.41
CA SER A 133 2.67 9.01 19.72
C SER A 133 3.23 9.41 18.37
N SER A 134 2.80 8.75 17.30
CA SER A 134 3.24 9.12 15.96
C SER A 134 2.84 10.57 15.69
N THR A 135 3.80 11.35 15.23
CA THR A 135 3.55 12.74 14.79
C THR A 135 3.08 12.80 13.33
N ARG A 136 2.91 11.64 12.68
CA ARG A 136 2.57 11.55 11.27
C ARG A 136 1.07 11.63 11.07
N THR A 137 0.69 12.38 10.05
CA THR A 137 -0.67 12.48 9.52
C THR A 137 -0.92 11.42 8.44
N VAL A 138 -2.19 11.08 8.25
CA VAL A 138 -2.65 10.21 7.16
C VAL A 138 -2.22 10.77 5.80
N LEU A 139 -2.31 12.09 5.63
CA LEU A 139 -1.89 12.80 4.43
C LEU A 139 -0.41 12.56 4.08
N GLU A 140 0.49 12.65 5.06
CA GLU A 140 1.92 12.36 4.82
C GLU A 140 2.15 10.90 4.41
N VAL A 141 1.47 9.95 5.05
CA VAL A 141 1.62 8.52 4.75
C VAL A 141 1.08 8.19 3.34
N LEU A 142 -0.09 8.71 2.98
CA LEU A 142 -0.68 8.52 1.64
C LEU A 142 0.08 9.28 0.54
N ARG A 143 0.75 10.39 0.87
CA ARG A 143 1.62 11.12 -0.06
C ARG A 143 2.95 10.40 -0.31
N GLU A 144 3.52 9.71 0.69
CA GLU A 144 4.71 8.86 0.51
C GLU A 144 4.41 7.56 -0.25
N LEU A 145 3.20 7.02 -0.09
CA LEU A 145 2.68 5.86 -0.82
C LEU A 145 2.61 6.09 -2.35
N ASP A 146 2.35 7.34 -2.76
CA ASP A 146 2.19 7.79 -4.16
C ASP A 146 1.26 6.89 -5.01
N ALA A 147 0.17 6.42 -4.41
CA ALA A 147 -0.83 5.65 -5.16
C ALA A 147 -1.50 6.51 -6.25
N ASP A 148 -1.83 5.90 -7.39
CA ASP A 148 -2.63 6.53 -8.44
C ASP A 148 -4.13 6.33 -8.18
N VAL A 149 -4.51 5.26 -7.47
CA VAL A 149 -5.87 4.96 -6.99
C VAL A 149 -5.82 4.40 -5.56
N LEU A 150 -6.74 4.86 -4.69
CA LEU A 150 -6.89 4.42 -3.30
C LEU A 150 -8.30 3.89 -3.02
N ALA A 151 -8.40 2.73 -2.38
CA ALA A 151 -9.59 2.28 -1.66
C ALA A 151 -9.39 2.58 -0.17
N LEU A 152 -10.28 3.34 0.45
CA LEU A 152 -10.21 3.67 1.87
C LEU A 152 -11.50 3.19 2.57
N GLN A 153 -11.35 2.53 3.72
CA GLN A 153 -12.47 2.01 4.53
C GLN A 153 -12.52 2.76 5.87
N ASP A 154 -13.68 2.89 6.52
CA ASP A 154 -13.87 3.62 7.79
C ASP A 154 -13.45 5.10 7.73
N VAL A 155 -13.58 5.72 6.54
CA VAL A 155 -13.33 7.14 6.31
C VAL A 155 -14.47 7.97 6.87
N LYS A 156 -14.17 8.97 7.71
CA LYS A 156 -15.17 10.00 8.04
C LYS A 156 -15.35 11.01 6.89
N ALA A 157 -16.60 11.25 6.50
CA ALA A 157 -17.01 12.38 5.68
C ALA A 157 -18.40 12.90 6.12
N ASP A 158 -18.48 14.17 6.50
CA ASP A 158 -19.70 14.85 6.95
C ASP A 158 -20.31 15.66 5.80
N GLU A 159 -21.53 15.31 5.34
CA GLU A 159 -22.22 16.05 4.27
C GLU A 159 -22.50 17.52 4.65
N ALA A 160 -22.72 17.81 5.94
CA ALA A 160 -23.02 19.16 6.44
C ALA A 160 -21.79 20.08 6.48
N ASP A 161 -20.58 19.53 6.56
CA ASP A 161 -19.29 20.25 6.37
C ASP A 161 -18.64 19.86 5.03
N HIS A 162 -19.44 19.75 3.97
CA HIS A 162 -18.98 19.59 2.58
C HIS A 162 -18.07 18.37 2.33
N MET A 163 -18.41 17.22 2.91
CA MET A 163 -17.65 15.96 2.90
C MET A 163 -16.32 16.02 3.67
N ARG A 164 -16.17 16.94 4.64
CA ARG A 164 -14.97 16.98 5.46
C ARG A 164 -14.85 15.81 6.43
N PRO A 165 -13.62 15.41 6.78
CA PRO A 165 -12.34 15.91 6.25
C PRO A 165 -11.82 15.14 5.01
N LEU A 166 -12.60 14.23 4.42
CA LEU A 166 -12.26 13.53 3.16
C LEU A 166 -12.01 14.51 2.01
N SER A 167 -12.83 15.57 1.87
CA SER A 167 -12.64 16.64 0.87
C SER A 167 -11.23 17.23 0.91
N ASP A 168 -10.76 17.54 2.12
CA ASP A 168 -9.50 18.23 2.36
C ASP A 168 -8.31 17.27 2.16
N LEU A 169 -8.48 15.99 2.51
CA LEU A 169 -7.51 14.93 2.22
C LEU A 169 -7.35 14.71 0.70
N ALA A 170 -8.45 14.58 -0.04
CA ALA A 170 -8.43 14.38 -1.48
C ALA A 170 -7.81 15.58 -2.22
N ALA A 171 -8.17 16.81 -1.84
CA ALA A 171 -7.56 18.03 -2.35
C ALA A 171 -6.05 18.10 -2.06
N ALA A 172 -5.61 17.74 -0.85
CA ALA A 172 -4.21 17.75 -0.47
C ALA A 172 -3.37 16.61 -1.09
N LEU A 173 -4.02 15.56 -1.63
CA LEU A 173 -3.40 14.52 -2.46
C LEU A 173 -3.48 14.82 -3.96
N GLY A 174 -4.24 15.85 -4.38
CA GLY A 174 -4.47 16.16 -5.79
C GLY A 174 -5.35 15.13 -6.51
N MET A 175 -6.32 14.54 -5.81
CA MET A 175 -7.15 13.44 -6.30
C MET A 175 -8.63 13.82 -6.39
N ASN A 176 -9.31 13.27 -7.39
CA ASN A 176 -10.78 13.15 -7.41
C ASN A 176 -11.21 12.10 -6.39
N TYR A 177 -12.44 12.18 -5.87
CA TYR A 177 -12.96 11.18 -4.94
C TYR A 177 -14.45 10.90 -5.14
N VAL A 178 -14.88 9.71 -4.72
CA VAL A 178 -16.28 9.33 -4.46
C VAL A 178 -16.37 8.65 -3.10
N PHE A 179 -17.53 8.75 -2.44
CA PHE A 179 -17.77 8.28 -1.08
C PHE A 179 -19.11 7.53 -0.98
N ALA A 180 -19.20 6.59 -0.04
CA ALA A 180 -20.43 5.88 0.30
C ALA A 180 -20.47 5.52 1.79
N GLU A 181 -21.43 6.10 2.52
CA GLU A 181 -21.66 5.82 3.94
C GLU A 181 -21.88 4.31 4.17
N SER A 182 -21.23 3.76 5.19
CA SER A 182 -21.07 2.32 5.42
C SER A 182 -20.86 2.07 6.91
N TRP A 183 -21.58 1.10 7.48
CA TRP A 183 -21.48 0.63 8.87
C TRP A 183 -21.84 1.64 9.99
N ALA A 184 -21.48 2.92 9.90
CA ALA A 184 -21.87 3.96 10.86
C ALA A 184 -22.14 5.31 10.15
N PRO A 185 -23.08 6.14 10.65
CA PRO A 185 -23.33 7.47 10.08
C PRO A 185 -22.07 8.34 10.06
N GLU A 186 -21.91 9.17 9.01
CA GLU A 186 -20.70 9.96 8.71
C GLU A 186 -19.43 9.14 8.39
N TYR A 187 -19.46 7.80 8.47
CA TYR A 187 -18.33 6.93 8.17
C TYR A 187 -18.61 6.07 6.93
N GLY A 188 -17.59 5.75 6.13
CA GLY A 188 -17.84 5.05 4.87
C GLY A 188 -16.63 4.53 4.12
N ASN A 189 -16.94 3.95 2.96
CA ASN A 189 -15.97 3.61 1.92
C ASN A 189 -15.69 4.87 1.08
N ALA A 190 -14.44 5.08 0.67
CA ALA A 190 -14.07 6.07 -0.33
C ALA A 190 -13.18 5.46 -1.41
N VAL A 191 -13.31 5.96 -2.64
CA VAL A 191 -12.33 5.74 -3.71
C VAL A 191 -11.75 7.09 -4.12
N LEU A 192 -10.42 7.23 -4.08
CA LEU A 192 -9.70 8.41 -4.57
C LEU A 192 -8.89 8.04 -5.80
N SER A 193 -8.75 8.95 -6.77
CA SER A 193 -7.91 8.74 -7.96
C SER A 193 -7.26 10.03 -8.48
N LYS A 194 -6.03 9.91 -8.99
CA LYS A 194 -5.36 10.97 -9.77
C LYS A 194 -6.05 11.28 -11.12
N TRP A 195 -7.02 10.47 -11.55
CA TRP A 195 -7.73 10.61 -12.82
C TRP A 195 -9.24 10.77 -12.64
N PRO A 196 -10.00 11.20 -13.67
CA PRO A 196 -11.44 11.36 -13.56
C PRO A 196 -12.16 10.04 -13.26
N ILE A 197 -13.04 10.09 -12.27
CA ILE A 197 -14.01 9.03 -11.97
C ILE A 197 -15.25 9.33 -12.81
N LYS A 198 -15.47 8.58 -13.90
CA LYS A 198 -16.57 8.81 -14.86
C LYS A 198 -17.94 8.47 -14.30
N ASN A 199 -17.98 7.43 -13.46
CA ASN A 199 -19.19 6.86 -12.90
C ASN A 199 -18.87 6.25 -11.53
N SER A 200 -19.87 6.22 -10.65
CA SER A 200 -19.79 5.48 -9.40
C SER A 200 -21.13 4.86 -9.05
N ASN A 201 -21.09 3.66 -8.48
CA ASN A 201 -22.27 2.92 -8.06
C ASN A 201 -22.08 2.41 -6.64
N VAL A 202 -23.00 2.78 -5.75
CA VAL A 202 -23.06 2.27 -4.39
C VAL A 202 -24.07 1.13 -4.35
N GLN A 203 -23.64 -0.03 -3.85
CA GLN A 203 -24.51 -1.17 -3.68
C GLN A 203 -24.38 -1.69 -2.24
N ARG A 204 -25.50 -1.75 -1.52
CA ARG A 204 -25.58 -2.43 -0.22
C ARG A 204 -25.37 -3.94 -0.42
N ILE A 205 -24.59 -4.53 0.49
CA ILE A 205 -24.17 -5.94 0.40
C ILE A 205 -24.86 -6.82 1.46
N PHE A 206 -25.85 -6.28 2.17
CA PHE A 206 -26.71 -6.99 3.11
C PHE A 206 -28.17 -6.48 3.03
N ASP A 207 -29.00 -6.83 4.00
CA ASP A 207 -30.33 -6.24 4.20
C ASP A 207 -30.27 -4.85 4.89
N ASP A 208 -31.45 -4.26 5.13
CA ASP A 208 -31.57 -2.92 5.72
C ASP A 208 -31.00 -2.75 7.12
N THR A 209 -30.65 -3.83 7.83
CA THR A 209 -30.04 -3.77 9.17
C THR A 209 -28.53 -3.56 9.15
N ASP A 210 -27.86 -3.82 8.03
CA ASP A 210 -26.43 -3.56 7.84
C ASP A 210 -26.21 -2.84 6.49
N PHE A 211 -25.98 -1.52 6.58
CA PHE A 211 -25.77 -0.67 5.40
C PHE A 211 -24.33 -0.69 4.87
N ARG A 212 -23.51 -1.68 5.25
CA ARG A 212 -22.26 -1.98 4.53
C ARG A 212 -22.52 -2.07 3.02
N ASN A 213 -21.59 -1.50 2.27
CA ASN A 213 -21.66 -1.40 0.82
C ASN A 213 -20.38 -1.87 0.13
N VAL A 214 -20.50 -2.13 -1.17
CA VAL A 214 -19.39 -1.99 -2.12
C VAL A 214 -19.58 -0.69 -2.89
N LEU A 215 -18.53 0.12 -2.93
CA LEU A 215 -18.43 1.36 -3.70
C LEU A 215 -17.64 1.06 -4.98
N LYS A 216 -18.34 1.02 -6.10
CA LYS A 216 -17.78 0.76 -7.43
C LYS A 216 -17.46 2.09 -8.11
N ALA A 217 -16.27 2.23 -8.69
CA ALA A 217 -15.83 3.44 -9.38
C ALA A 217 -15.20 3.11 -10.75
N SER A 218 -15.70 3.77 -11.80
CA SER A 218 -15.19 3.66 -13.18
C SER A 218 -14.16 4.77 -13.42
N ILE A 219 -12.88 4.41 -13.54
CA ILE A 219 -11.76 5.35 -13.56
C ILE A 219 -11.13 5.40 -14.95
N ASP A 220 -11.05 6.58 -15.57
CA ASP A 220 -10.51 6.74 -16.92
C ASP A 220 -8.99 6.97 -16.90
N VAL A 221 -8.20 5.91 -17.06
CA VAL A 221 -6.74 6.01 -16.99
C VAL A 221 -6.13 6.38 -18.34
N PRO A 222 -5.42 7.53 -18.48
CA PRO A 222 -4.83 7.94 -19.75
C PRO A 222 -3.87 6.88 -20.33
N GLY A 223 -4.13 6.45 -21.56
CA GLY A 223 -3.34 5.44 -22.28
C GLY A 223 -3.66 3.99 -21.91
N SER A 224 -4.17 3.70 -20.71
CA SER A 224 -4.64 2.37 -20.31
C SER A 224 -6.15 2.17 -20.51
N GLY A 225 -6.95 3.24 -20.54
CA GLY A 225 -8.40 3.19 -20.56
C GLY A 225 -9.01 2.83 -19.21
N GLU A 226 -10.28 2.42 -19.24
CA GLU A 226 -11.14 2.32 -18.05
C GLU A 226 -10.76 1.17 -17.10
N VAL A 227 -10.67 1.49 -15.80
CA VAL A 227 -10.51 0.55 -14.68
C VAL A 227 -11.76 0.58 -13.82
N GLU A 228 -12.44 -0.56 -13.65
CA GLU A 228 -13.42 -0.73 -12.56
C GLU A 228 -12.69 -1.05 -11.26
N PHE A 229 -12.86 -0.19 -10.26
CA PHE A 229 -12.21 -0.30 -8.95
C PHE A 229 -13.28 -0.31 -7.86
N HIS A 230 -13.34 -1.39 -7.08
CA HIS A 230 -14.38 -1.64 -6.09
C HIS A 230 -13.80 -1.58 -4.67
N CYS A 231 -14.25 -0.64 -3.84
CA CYS A 231 -13.90 -0.53 -2.43
C CYS A 231 -14.97 -1.19 -1.55
N THR A 232 -14.58 -1.98 -0.54
CA THR A 232 -15.52 -2.60 0.42
C THR A 232 -14.94 -2.73 1.82
N HIS A 233 -15.82 -2.84 2.83
CA HIS A 233 -15.48 -3.25 4.19
C HIS A 233 -16.53 -4.28 4.66
N LEU A 234 -16.16 -5.57 4.66
CA LEU A 234 -17.05 -6.65 5.09
C LEU A 234 -17.18 -6.70 6.63
N ASP A 235 -18.20 -7.38 7.16
CA ASP A 235 -18.40 -7.45 8.62
C ASP A 235 -17.19 -8.05 9.37
N HIS A 236 -16.96 -7.57 10.58
CA HIS A 236 -15.80 -7.87 11.41
C HIS A 236 -16.06 -8.94 12.49
N LEU A 237 -17.28 -9.47 12.62
CA LEU A 237 -17.68 -10.41 13.68
C LEU A 237 -18.12 -11.78 13.14
N ASP A 238 -19.01 -11.84 12.15
CA ASP A 238 -19.61 -13.08 11.66
C ASP A 238 -19.21 -13.41 10.21
N GLU A 239 -18.50 -14.53 10.03
CA GLU A 239 -18.15 -15.07 8.71
C GLU A 239 -19.40 -15.38 7.86
N ASN A 240 -20.53 -15.77 8.48
CA ASN A 240 -21.78 -16.02 7.75
C ASN A 240 -22.36 -14.73 7.16
N TRP A 241 -22.12 -13.58 7.79
CA TRP A 241 -22.50 -12.28 7.24
C TRP A 241 -21.55 -11.90 6.11
N ARG A 242 -20.23 -12.00 6.33
CA ARG A 242 -19.24 -11.81 5.26
C ARG A 242 -19.48 -12.69 4.04
N MET A 243 -19.91 -13.94 4.23
CA MET A 243 -20.24 -14.87 3.14
C MET A 243 -21.46 -14.43 2.33
N LYS A 244 -22.51 -13.91 2.98
CA LYS A 244 -23.65 -13.27 2.28
C LYS A 244 -23.20 -12.01 1.54
N GLN A 245 -22.37 -11.18 2.18
CA GLN A 245 -21.88 -9.92 1.64
C GLN A 245 -21.00 -10.12 0.41
N VAL A 246 -20.03 -11.04 0.44
CA VAL A 246 -19.19 -11.34 -0.73
C VAL A 246 -19.99 -11.98 -1.86
N ASP A 247 -20.94 -12.87 -1.57
CA ASP A 247 -21.85 -13.43 -2.57
C ASP A 247 -22.73 -12.34 -3.24
N ALA A 248 -23.19 -11.35 -2.45
CA ALA A 248 -23.88 -10.17 -2.97
C ALA A 248 -22.99 -9.25 -3.82
N ILE A 249 -21.69 -9.14 -3.53
CA ILE A 249 -20.72 -8.46 -4.42
C ILE A 249 -20.57 -9.24 -5.72
N ILE A 250 -20.25 -10.53 -5.66
CA ILE A 250 -19.96 -11.35 -6.85
C ILE A 250 -21.17 -11.46 -7.80
N ARG A 251 -22.40 -11.54 -7.30
CA ARG A 251 -23.61 -11.61 -8.15
C ARG A 251 -24.00 -10.29 -8.81
N SER A 252 -23.41 -9.17 -8.40
CA SER A 252 -23.85 -7.82 -8.77
C SER A 252 -23.11 -7.19 -9.95
N THR A 253 -22.09 -7.88 -10.47
CA THR A 253 -21.24 -7.37 -11.53
C THR A 253 -20.85 -8.51 -12.47
N THR A 254 -20.96 -8.23 -13.76
CA THR A 254 -20.38 -9.02 -14.85
C THR A 254 -19.32 -8.20 -15.59
N VAL A 255 -18.77 -7.19 -14.93
CA VAL A 255 -17.72 -6.31 -15.45
C VAL A 255 -16.40 -6.70 -14.79
N PRO A 256 -15.33 -6.92 -15.56
CA PRO A 256 -14.01 -7.23 -15.02
C PRO A 256 -13.48 -6.09 -14.15
N HIS A 257 -12.98 -6.38 -12.96
CA HIS A 257 -12.66 -5.35 -11.96
C HIS A 257 -11.58 -5.76 -10.95
N ILE A 258 -11.09 -4.75 -10.22
CA ILE A 258 -10.24 -4.94 -9.04
C ILE A 258 -11.09 -4.69 -7.78
N LEU A 259 -11.16 -5.68 -6.89
CA LEU A 259 -11.80 -5.58 -5.58
C LEU A 259 -10.75 -5.35 -4.50
N ALA A 260 -10.92 -4.27 -3.73
CA ALA A 260 -9.95 -3.83 -2.73
C ALA A 260 -10.65 -3.48 -1.39
N GLY A 261 -10.06 -3.86 -0.27
CA GLY A 261 -10.58 -3.49 1.05
C GLY A 261 -10.35 -4.48 2.18
N ALA A 262 -10.91 -4.15 3.34
CA ALA A 262 -10.94 -4.98 4.53
C ALA A 262 -12.00 -6.08 4.37
N LEU A 263 -11.57 -7.30 4.05
CA LEU A 263 -12.45 -8.47 3.91
C LEU A 263 -12.73 -9.16 5.24
N ASN A 264 -11.97 -8.86 6.30
CA ASN A 264 -12.13 -9.38 7.67
C ASN A 264 -12.16 -10.92 7.81
N SER A 265 -11.80 -11.64 6.75
CA SER A 265 -11.50 -13.07 6.68
C SER A 265 -10.00 -13.25 6.49
N LEU A 266 -9.48 -14.40 6.91
CA LEU A 266 -8.10 -14.82 6.64
C LEU A 266 -8.03 -15.61 5.32
N ASP A 267 -6.82 -15.82 4.80
CA ASP A 267 -6.50 -16.86 3.83
C ASP A 267 -5.72 -17.98 4.54
N GLU A 268 -6.22 -19.22 4.50
CA GLU A 268 -5.55 -20.37 5.12
C GLU A 268 -4.13 -20.59 4.57
N SER A 269 -3.86 -20.25 3.31
CA SER A 269 -2.52 -20.42 2.72
C SER A 269 -1.53 -19.29 3.06
N ASP A 270 -1.89 -18.38 3.96
CA ASP A 270 -0.95 -17.39 4.55
C ASP A 270 -0.22 -17.95 5.79
N TYR A 271 -0.67 -19.07 6.36
CA TYR A 271 -0.26 -19.54 7.71
C TYR A 271 0.09 -21.04 7.73
N SER A 272 1.06 -21.42 8.56
CA SER A 272 1.29 -22.82 8.93
C SER A 272 0.25 -23.30 9.96
N PRO A 273 0.03 -24.62 10.13
CA PRO A 273 -0.93 -25.14 11.11
C PRO A 273 -0.65 -24.67 12.56
N GLU A 274 0.62 -24.52 12.92
CA GLU A 274 1.05 -24.01 14.22
C GLU A 274 0.68 -22.53 14.35
N ARG A 275 1.02 -21.70 13.36
CA ARG A 275 0.70 -20.27 13.36
C ARG A 275 -0.80 -20.02 13.34
N TRP A 276 -1.58 -20.84 12.62
CA TRP A 276 -3.04 -20.80 12.66
C TRP A 276 -3.58 -21.13 14.06
N THR A 277 -3.00 -22.13 14.74
CA THR A 277 -3.35 -22.49 16.12
C THR A 277 -3.05 -21.34 17.10
N ASP A 278 -1.88 -20.71 16.97
CA ASP A 278 -1.51 -19.51 17.76
C ASP A 278 -2.49 -18.35 17.51
N ILE A 279 -2.91 -18.13 16.27
CA ILE A 279 -3.89 -17.10 15.89
C ILE A 279 -5.26 -17.37 16.52
N VAL A 280 -5.78 -18.61 16.41
CA VAL A 280 -7.07 -18.99 17.02
C VAL A 280 -7.02 -18.78 18.53
N LYS A 281 -6.00 -19.31 19.20
CA LYS A 281 -5.82 -19.17 20.65
C LYS A 281 -5.75 -17.70 21.08
N TYR A 282 -5.00 -16.86 20.36
CA TYR A 282 -4.86 -15.44 20.68
C TYR A 282 -6.18 -14.66 20.51
N TYR A 283 -7.00 -15.03 19.51
CA TYR A 283 -8.35 -14.46 19.36
C TYR A 283 -9.28 -14.91 20.50
N GLU A 284 -9.21 -16.18 20.91
CA GLU A 284 -9.97 -16.71 22.07
C GLU A 284 -9.57 -16.03 23.39
N GLU A 285 -8.27 -15.82 23.64
CA GLU A 285 -7.74 -15.11 24.81
C GLU A 285 -8.18 -13.63 24.86
N MET A 286 -8.46 -13.01 23.71
CA MET A 286 -9.06 -11.67 23.59
C MET A 286 -10.59 -11.66 23.62
N GLY A 287 -11.25 -12.82 23.72
CA GLY A 287 -12.72 -12.93 23.64
C GLY A 287 -13.30 -12.61 22.25
N LYS A 288 -12.49 -12.73 21.19
CA LYS A 288 -12.92 -12.49 19.81
C LYS A 288 -13.50 -13.75 19.13
N PRO A 289 -14.37 -13.60 18.12
CA PRO A 289 -14.79 -14.71 17.27
C PRO A 289 -13.58 -15.43 16.64
N ILE A 290 -13.60 -16.76 16.65
CA ILE A 290 -12.55 -17.59 16.03
C ILE A 290 -12.43 -17.21 14.54
N PRO A 291 -11.25 -16.80 14.05
CA PRO A 291 -11.08 -16.36 12.67
C PRO A 291 -11.33 -17.50 11.67
N LYS A 292 -11.73 -17.13 10.46
CA LYS A 292 -12.20 -18.03 9.38
C LYS A 292 -11.60 -17.62 8.04
N ALA A 293 -11.74 -18.49 7.05
CA ALA A 293 -11.25 -18.31 5.67
C ALA A 293 -12.26 -18.78 4.61
N GLN A 294 -13.57 -18.74 4.91
CA GLN A 294 -14.61 -19.14 3.98
C GLN A 294 -14.73 -18.13 2.82
N VAL A 295 -14.63 -16.82 3.11
CA VAL A 295 -14.64 -15.75 2.10
C VAL A 295 -13.48 -15.91 1.12
N MET A 296 -12.25 -16.10 1.61
CA MET A 296 -11.08 -16.26 0.73
C MET A 296 -11.12 -17.58 -0.07
N ARG A 297 -11.62 -18.67 0.54
CA ARG A 297 -11.88 -19.92 -0.20
C ARG A 297 -12.93 -19.73 -1.29
N PHE A 298 -13.99 -18.97 -1.03
CA PHE A 298 -15.03 -18.67 -2.01
C PHE A 298 -14.51 -17.80 -3.16
N LEU A 299 -13.77 -16.73 -2.87
CA LEU A 299 -13.15 -15.86 -3.89
C LEU A 299 -12.17 -16.63 -4.77
N LYS A 300 -11.33 -17.50 -4.19
CA LYS A 300 -10.47 -18.42 -4.95
C LYS A 300 -11.28 -19.41 -5.81
N SER A 301 -12.44 -19.90 -5.33
CA SER A 301 -13.37 -20.71 -6.14
C SER A 301 -14.11 -19.93 -7.24
N LYS A 302 -13.98 -18.59 -7.25
CA LYS A 302 -14.38 -17.69 -8.33
C LYS A 302 -13.19 -17.17 -9.14
N GLU A 303 -12.04 -17.86 -9.03
CA GLU A 303 -10.81 -17.58 -9.79
C GLU A 303 -10.24 -16.16 -9.59
N TYR A 304 -10.56 -15.50 -8.47
CA TYR A 304 -9.94 -14.21 -8.13
C TYR A 304 -8.45 -14.39 -7.87
N SER A 305 -7.63 -13.58 -8.53
CA SER A 305 -6.19 -13.52 -8.30
C SER A 305 -5.89 -12.61 -7.10
N ASP A 306 -5.05 -13.06 -6.17
CA ASP A 306 -4.66 -12.29 -4.97
C ASP A 306 -3.33 -11.55 -5.24
N ALA A 307 -3.29 -10.25 -4.96
CA ALA A 307 -2.11 -9.43 -5.21
C ALA A 307 -0.86 -9.91 -4.45
N LYS A 308 -1.01 -10.62 -3.32
CA LYS A 308 0.15 -11.17 -2.57
C LYS A 308 1.00 -12.15 -3.36
N ASP A 309 0.44 -12.81 -4.37
CA ASP A 309 1.16 -13.78 -5.21
C ASP A 309 2.16 -13.06 -6.16
N PHE A 310 2.16 -11.72 -6.14
CA PHE A 310 3.05 -10.81 -6.89
C PHE A 310 3.97 -10.00 -5.95
N ALA A 311 4.23 -10.50 -4.73
CA ALA A 311 5.05 -9.88 -3.70
C ALA A 311 6.46 -9.47 -4.18
N GLY A 312 6.87 -8.26 -3.78
CA GLY A 312 8.25 -7.78 -3.87
C GLY A 312 9.07 -8.08 -2.61
N GLU A 313 10.13 -7.29 -2.40
CA GLU A 313 10.89 -7.34 -1.16
C GLU A 313 10.03 -6.86 0.03
N CYS A 314 10.15 -7.54 1.17
CA CYS A 314 9.38 -7.22 2.37
C CYS A 314 9.91 -5.94 3.04
N GLU A 315 9.03 -4.98 3.34
CA GLU A 315 9.40 -3.88 4.25
C GLU A 315 9.80 -4.43 5.62
N SER A 316 10.98 -4.04 6.10
CA SER A 316 11.52 -4.51 7.39
C SER A 316 10.73 -4.00 8.61
N VAL A 317 9.88 -3.00 8.43
CA VAL A 317 9.03 -2.40 9.48
C VAL A 317 7.80 -3.28 9.77
N VAL A 318 7.26 -3.97 8.76
CA VAL A 318 6.08 -4.85 8.92
C VAL A 318 6.54 -6.30 8.95
N VAL A 319 6.88 -6.76 10.15
CA VAL A 319 7.51 -8.08 10.37
C VAL A 319 6.55 -9.22 10.01
N VAL A 320 6.98 -10.12 9.12
CA VAL A 320 6.32 -11.40 8.87
C VAL A 320 6.51 -12.30 10.09
N ALA A 321 5.42 -12.74 10.71
CA ALA A 321 5.47 -13.62 11.87
C ALA A 321 6.02 -15.02 11.51
N LYS A 322 6.63 -15.71 12.48
CA LYS A 322 7.09 -17.10 12.29
C LYS A 322 5.90 -18.00 11.92
N GLY A 323 6.06 -18.79 10.86
CA GLY A 323 4.99 -19.65 10.34
C GLY A 323 3.96 -18.89 9.49
N GLN A 324 4.28 -17.69 9.01
CA GLN A 324 3.45 -16.88 8.13
C GLN A 324 4.21 -16.61 6.82
N SER A 325 3.52 -16.56 5.68
CA SER A 325 4.14 -16.36 4.35
C SER A 325 4.03 -14.92 3.82
N VAL A 326 3.25 -14.07 4.47
CA VAL A 326 2.98 -12.68 4.08
C VAL A 326 2.91 -11.77 5.31
N GLN A 327 3.20 -10.47 5.14
CA GLN A 327 2.99 -9.46 6.19
C GLN A 327 1.55 -9.48 6.70
N GLY A 328 1.37 -9.27 8.02
CA GLY A 328 0.07 -8.94 8.59
C GLY A 328 -0.36 -7.52 8.22
N THR A 329 -1.66 -7.30 8.03
CA THR A 329 -2.23 -6.01 7.64
C THR A 329 -3.00 -5.32 8.77
N CYS A 330 -3.23 -6.00 9.90
CA CYS A 330 -3.83 -5.41 11.10
C CYS A 330 -2.99 -5.66 12.37
N LYS A 331 -3.31 -4.94 13.46
CA LYS A 331 -2.65 -5.01 14.77
C LYS A 331 -2.50 -6.41 15.39
N TYR A 332 -3.21 -7.42 14.89
CA TYR A 332 -3.11 -8.82 15.32
C TYR A 332 -2.02 -9.61 14.56
N GLY A 333 -1.27 -8.96 13.67
CA GLY A 333 -0.25 -9.60 12.82
C GLY A 333 -0.84 -10.55 11.77
N THR A 334 -2.15 -10.47 11.52
CA THR A 334 -2.87 -11.26 10.50
C THR A 334 -3.19 -10.39 9.30
N ARG A 335 -3.30 -10.99 8.12
CA ARG A 335 -3.78 -10.33 6.89
C ARG A 335 -5.30 -10.44 6.82
N VAL A 336 -5.96 -9.29 6.70
CA VAL A 336 -7.42 -9.12 6.55
C VAL A 336 -7.80 -8.09 5.48
N ASP A 337 -6.81 -7.36 4.96
CA ASP A 337 -6.93 -6.35 3.92
C ASP A 337 -6.35 -6.90 2.61
N TYR A 338 -7.07 -6.72 1.50
CA TYR A 338 -6.79 -7.42 0.24
C TYR A 338 -6.90 -6.48 -0.96
N ILE A 339 -6.19 -6.83 -2.03
CA ILE A 339 -6.42 -6.33 -3.39
C ILE A 339 -6.48 -7.56 -4.28
N LEU A 340 -7.62 -7.77 -4.94
CA LEU A 340 -7.92 -8.94 -5.74
C LEU A 340 -8.39 -8.52 -7.13
N ALA A 341 -8.04 -9.28 -8.17
CA ALA A 341 -8.55 -9.07 -9.53
C ALA A 341 -9.53 -10.19 -9.89
N SER A 342 -10.63 -9.86 -10.56
CA SER A 342 -11.54 -10.86 -11.14
C SER A 342 -10.84 -11.68 -12.23
N SER A 343 -11.31 -12.90 -12.49
CA SER A 343 -10.65 -13.84 -13.42
C SER A 343 -10.63 -13.39 -14.88
N ASP A 344 -11.57 -12.52 -15.25
CA ASP A 344 -11.72 -11.85 -16.53
C ASP A 344 -11.00 -10.49 -16.61
N SER A 345 -10.32 -10.05 -15.53
CA SER A 345 -9.69 -8.73 -15.43
C SER A 345 -8.70 -8.47 -16.58
N PRO A 346 -8.89 -7.39 -17.37
CA PRO A 346 -7.91 -6.95 -18.34
C PRO A 346 -6.71 -6.27 -17.67
N TYR A 347 -6.71 -6.08 -16.34
CA TYR A 347 -5.58 -5.57 -15.56
C TYR A 347 -4.93 -6.71 -14.76
N ARG A 348 -3.60 -6.77 -14.80
CA ARG A 348 -2.78 -7.78 -14.13
C ARG A 348 -1.81 -7.11 -13.17
N PHE A 349 -1.59 -7.74 -12.02
CA PHE A 349 -0.57 -7.33 -11.06
C PHE A 349 0.84 -7.44 -11.66
N VAL A 350 1.68 -6.46 -11.37
CA VAL A 350 3.10 -6.44 -11.77
C VAL A 350 3.90 -7.31 -10.78
N PRO A 351 4.61 -8.36 -11.24
CA PRO A 351 5.44 -9.18 -10.37
C PRO A 351 6.48 -8.34 -9.61
N GLY A 352 6.59 -8.56 -8.30
CA GLY A 352 7.52 -7.82 -7.43
C GLY A 352 7.00 -6.46 -6.95
N SER A 353 5.74 -6.10 -7.22
CA SER A 353 5.17 -4.79 -6.83
C SER A 353 4.30 -4.81 -5.57
N TYR A 354 3.79 -5.98 -5.15
CA TYR A 354 2.99 -6.06 -3.94
C TYR A 354 3.84 -5.85 -2.68
N SER A 355 3.36 -4.99 -1.79
CA SER A 355 3.99 -4.68 -0.51
C SER A 355 2.94 -4.28 0.53
N VAL A 356 3.12 -4.71 1.77
CA VAL A 356 2.40 -4.12 2.92
C VAL A 356 3.30 -3.05 3.55
N LEU A 357 2.79 -1.82 3.58
CA LEU A 357 3.44 -0.63 4.11
C LEU A 357 2.89 -0.28 5.50
N SER A 358 3.78 0.09 6.41
CA SER A 358 3.36 0.51 7.74
C SER A 358 2.51 1.79 7.68
N SER A 359 1.37 1.80 8.38
CA SER A 359 0.57 3.02 8.61
C SER A 359 1.29 4.07 9.44
N LYS A 360 2.51 3.79 9.93
CA LYS A 360 3.31 4.64 10.82
C LYS A 360 2.51 5.07 12.07
N GLY A 361 1.59 4.22 12.54
CA GLY A 361 0.74 4.47 13.71
C GLY A 361 -0.45 5.40 13.48
N THR A 362 -0.82 5.70 12.22
CA THR A 362 -2.02 6.50 11.90
C THR A 362 -3.33 5.70 11.97
N SER A 363 -3.24 4.38 11.80
CA SER A 363 -4.34 3.40 11.91
C SER A 363 -3.76 2.12 12.52
N ASP A 364 -4.61 1.30 13.12
CA ASP A 364 -4.26 -0.04 13.60
C ASP A 364 -4.30 -1.11 12.49
N HIS A 365 -4.62 -0.72 11.26
CA HIS A 365 -4.31 -1.42 10.02
C HIS A 365 -3.05 -0.88 9.35
N HIS A 366 -2.61 -1.55 8.29
CA HIS A 366 -1.48 -1.22 7.43
C HIS A 366 -1.94 -1.15 5.98
N ILE A 367 -1.15 -0.49 5.13
CA ILE A 367 -1.54 -0.20 3.76
C ILE A 367 -1.10 -1.35 2.86
N VAL A 368 -2.02 -1.94 2.11
CA VAL A 368 -1.71 -2.90 1.05
C VAL A 368 -1.56 -2.14 -0.26
N LYS A 369 -0.46 -2.35 -0.99
CA LYS A 369 -0.16 -1.67 -2.26
C LYS A 369 0.29 -2.70 -3.29
N VAL A 370 -0.11 -2.54 -4.55
CA VAL A 370 0.40 -3.30 -5.71
C VAL A 370 0.33 -2.40 -6.96
N ASP A 371 1.21 -2.62 -7.92
CA ASP A 371 1.13 -1.93 -9.21
C ASP A 371 0.44 -2.85 -10.24
N VAL A 372 -0.45 -2.31 -11.08
CA VAL A 372 -1.15 -3.06 -12.15
C VAL A 372 -0.87 -2.50 -13.53
N VAL A 373 -0.87 -3.35 -14.54
CA VAL A 373 -0.77 -2.99 -15.96
C VAL A 373 -1.91 -3.63 -16.74
N LYS A 374 -2.29 -3.04 -17.87
CA LYS A 374 -3.25 -3.70 -18.76
C LYS A 374 -2.58 -4.90 -19.45
N ALA A 375 -3.33 -5.97 -19.62
CA ALA A 375 -2.94 -7.10 -20.45
C ALA A 375 -3.11 -6.70 -21.91
N ARG A 376 -2.02 -6.74 -22.68
CA ARG A 376 -2.07 -6.58 -24.14
C ARG A 376 -2.93 -7.69 -24.75
N SER A 377 -3.92 -7.30 -25.55
CA SER A 377 -4.62 -8.20 -26.46
C SER A 377 -3.60 -8.83 -27.41
N ILE A 378 -3.31 -10.12 -27.22
CA ILE A 378 -2.51 -10.89 -28.16
C ILE A 378 -3.43 -11.21 -29.34
N ASN A 379 -3.39 -10.38 -30.39
CA ASN A 379 -4.04 -10.70 -31.66
C ASN A 379 -3.32 -11.92 -32.26
N ILE A 380 -3.99 -13.08 -32.23
CA ILE A 380 -3.41 -14.36 -32.65
C ILE A 380 -3.22 -14.44 -34.19
N GLU A 381 -3.85 -13.55 -34.95
CA GLU A 381 -3.90 -13.61 -36.42
C GLU A 381 -2.62 -13.16 -37.15
N GLU A 382 -1.67 -12.50 -36.47
CA GLU A 382 -0.37 -12.11 -37.07
C GLU A 382 0.85 -12.67 -36.34
N GLN A 383 0.94 -14.00 -36.24
CA GLN A 383 2.25 -14.68 -36.19
C GLN A 383 2.51 -15.43 -37.50
N PRO A 384 3.47 -15.00 -38.35
CA PRO A 384 3.91 -15.83 -39.46
C PRO A 384 4.53 -17.12 -38.90
N PRO A 385 4.26 -18.30 -39.51
CA PRO A 385 4.56 -19.58 -38.88
C PRO A 385 6.05 -19.73 -38.58
N ILE A 386 6.37 -20.00 -37.31
CA ILE A 386 7.73 -20.23 -36.84
C ILE A 386 8.32 -21.43 -37.58
N ARG A 387 9.09 -21.17 -38.63
CA ARG A 387 9.87 -22.19 -39.33
C ARG A 387 10.88 -22.78 -38.36
N GLN A 388 10.59 -23.97 -37.83
CA GLN A 388 11.53 -24.76 -37.05
C GLN A 388 12.82 -24.92 -37.85
N ARG A 389 13.87 -24.19 -37.43
CA ARG A 389 15.18 -24.19 -38.09
C ARG A 389 15.91 -25.48 -37.72
N GLN A 390 15.56 -26.57 -38.40
CA GLN A 390 16.18 -27.88 -38.24
C GLN A 390 17.71 -27.72 -38.20
N GLN A 391 18.32 -28.10 -37.07
CA GLN A 391 19.77 -28.11 -36.94
C GLN A 391 20.33 -29.22 -37.82
N ARG A 392 20.79 -28.85 -39.01
CA ARG A 392 21.37 -29.77 -39.99
C ARG A 392 22.75 -30.21 -39.53
N VAL A 393 22.79 -31.27 -38.71
CA VAL A 393 24.04 -31.89 -38.23
C VAL A 393 24.83 -32.43 -39.43
N THR A 394 25.90 -31.71 -39.80
CA THR A 394 26.81 -32.11 -40.88
C THR A 394 27.83 -33.12 -40.37
N TYR A 395 27.62 -34.39 -40.70
CA TYR A 395 28.62 -35.43 -40.50
C TYR A 395 29.78 -35.25 -41.48
N ASN A 396 30.97 -34.93 -40.97
CA ASN A 396 32.21 -34.90 -41.77
C ASN A 396 32.72 -36.34 -41.99
N ASN A 397 32.34 -36.95 -43.12
CA ASN A 397 32.92 -38.22 -43.56
C ASN A 397 34.35 -38.01 -44.09
N SER A 398 35.35 -38.07 -43.22
CA SER A 398 36.76 -38.22 -43.62
C SER A 398 37.09 -39.69 -43.90
N SER A 399 37.62 -39.96 -45.10
CA SER A 399 37.84 -41.33 -45.58
C SER A 399 39.08 -42.00 -44.99
N LEU A 400 38.86 -43.14 -44.31
CA LEU A 400 39.74 -44.32 -44.18
C LEU A 400 41.25 -44.17 -44.47
N THR A 401 42.09 -44.31 -43.41
CA THR A 401 43.38 -45.02 -43.56
C THR A 401 43.82 -45.76 -42.30
N LYS A 402 44.03 -47.08 -42.46
CA LYS A 402 44.92 -48.02 -41.72
C LYS A 402 45.35 -47.71 -40.26
N ALA A 403 44.66 -48.37 -39.34
CA ALA A 403 45.21 -49.30 -38.32
C ALA A 403 46.57 -49.03 -37.61
N SER A 404 46.53 -48.97 -36.27
CA SER A 404 47.56 -49.54 -35.39
C SER A 404 46.95 -49.90 -34.03
N TRP A 405 47.12 -51.14 -33.56
CA TRP A 405 46.70 -51.60 -32.23
C TRP A 405 47.93 -51.73 -31.31
N ARG A 406 47.95 -51.03 -30.17
CA ARG A 406 48.78 -51.40 -29.01
C ARG A 406 48.09 -51.10 -27.68
N THR A 407 47.49 -52.13 -27.10
CA THR A 407 47.13 -52.20 -25.68
C THR A 407 48.38 -52.36 -24.80
N HIS A 408 48.57 -51.49 -23.82
CA HIS A 408 49.22 -51.68 -22.50
C HIS A 408 48.38 -50.81 -21.54
N TYR A 409 47.96 -51.24 -20.35
CA TYR A 409 48.79 -51.56 -19.19
C TYR A 409 48.30 -52.81 -18.40
N TYR A 410 48.94 -53.07 -17.26
CA TYR A 410 48.94 -54.36 -16.56
C TYR A 410 47.80 -54.56 -15.54
N LYS A 411 47.49 -55.85 -15.37
CA LYS A 411 47.04 -56.58 -14.17
C LYS A 411 46.95 -55.83 -12.83
N ALA A 412 45.85 -56.11 -12.11
CA ALA A 412 45.97 -56.77 -10.80
C ALA A 412 46.08 -58.30 -11.02
#